data_AF-A0A1F7FG82-F1
#
_entry.id   AF-A0A1F7FG82-F1
#
_cell.length_a   1.000
_cell.length_b   1.000
_cell.length_c   1.000
_cell.angle_alpha   90.00
_cell.angle_beta   90.00
_cell.angle_gamma   90.00
#
_symmetry.space_group_name_H-M   'P 1'
#
loop_
_entity.id
_entity.type
_entity.pdbx_description
1 polymer ?
#
loop_
_entity_poly.entity_id
_entity_poly.type
_entity_poly.pdbx_seq_one_letter_code
_entity_poly.pdbx_strand_id
1 'polypeptide(L)'
;MRDLRLILCLVLVFVAGGLAAAGLTLYSYRDDLGQIIVVDSLERIPEQYRDNAKRSFIPAFRSAPPPKNPAPAFEAVPENNISVSPHQPVETDSFTVSAPPEEIEVETGLASATLTMEQLRLIHLNNERIYLAARDNGLQFPAIGHLHLSNGQLIVDFAMPTEMTTAAGTAWQKDARNFYDQLRSMHISITSWLSTNSPELVAAMPMLLTRAKSLLADLETVFSAIPTGK
;
A
#
# COMPACT_ATOMS: atom_id res chain seq x y z
N MET A 1 -43.65 3.41 -29.62
CA MET A 1 -42.34 4.09 -29.40
C MET A 1 -42.06 4.48 -27.95
N ARG A 2 -43.09 4.72 -27.11
CA ARG A 2 -42.93 5.13 -25.71
C ARG A 2 -42.49 3.98 -24.80
N ASP A 3 -42.98 2.76 -25.07
CA ASP A 3 -42.67 1.56 -24.27
C ASP A 3 -41.26 1.02 -24.52
N LEU A 4 -40.74 1.16 -25.75
CA LEU A 4 -39.37 0.79 -26.09
C LEU A 4 -38.33 1.64 -25.33
N ARG A 5 -38.64 2.92 -25.10
CA ARG A 5 -37.79 3.83 -24.32
C ARG A 5 -37.79 3.49 -22.83
N LEU A 6 -38.93 3.04 -22.29
CA LEU A 6 -39.04 2.61 -20.88
C LEU A 6 -38.26 1.32 -20.63
N ILE A 7 -38.34 0.35 -21.54
CA ILE A 7 -37.59 -0.91 -21.44
C ILE A 7 -36.09 -0.65 -21.56
N LEU A 8 -35.66 0.21 -22.49
CA LEU A 8 -34.26 0.58 -22.67
C LEU A 8 -33.69 1.29 -21.42
N CYS A 9 -34.46 2.20 -20.81
CA CYS A 9 -34.07 2.85 -19.56
C CYS A 9 -33.96 1.85 -18.39
N LEU A 10 -34.88 0.88 -18.31
CA LEU A 10 -34.87 -0.11 -17.23
C LEU A 10 -33.67 -1.07 -17.34
N VAL A 11 -33.28 -1.45 -18.57
CA VAL A 11 -32.07 -2.24 -18.83
C VAL A 11 -30.81 -1.43 -18.52
N LEU A 12 -30.75 -0.15 -18.87
CA LEU A 12 -29.61 0.72 -18.53
C LEU A 12 -29.45 0.94 -17.02
N VAL A 13 -30.55 1.02 -16.26
CA VAL A 13 -30.52 1.11 -14.79
C VAL A 13 -30.06 -0.21 -14.15
N PHE A 14 -30.44 -1.36 -14.71
CA PHE A 14 -29.93 -2.66 -14.23
C PHE A 14 -28.45 -2.86 -14.54
N VAL A 15 -27.97 -2.43 -15.71
CA VAL A 15 -26.55 -2.52 -16.07
C VAL A 15 -25.70 -1.51 -15.26
N ALA A 16 -26.18 -0.28 -15.05
CA ALA A 16 -25.48 0.71 -14.23
C ALA A 16 -25.56 0.42 -12.72
N GLY A 17 -26.65 -0.21 -12.26
CA GLY A 17 -26.83 -0.61 -10.86
C GLY A 17 -26.12 -1.91 -10.48
N GLY A 18 -25.92 -2.83 -11.42
CA GLY A 18 -25.21 -4.09 -11.20
C GLY A 18 -23.69 -3.96 -11.07
N LEU A 19 -23.10 -2.84 -11.53
CA LEU A 19 -21.65 -2.59 -11.48
C LEU A 19 -21.17 -1.94 -10.18
N ALA A 20 -22.06 -1.63 -9.22
CA ALA A 20 -21.74 -0.79 -8.06
C ALA A 20 -21.51 -1.54 -6.73
N ALA A 21 -21.45 -2.87 -6.70
CA ALA A 21 -21.28 -3.65 -5.46
C ALA A 21 -20.41 -4.90 -5.61
N ALA A 22 -19.30 -4.84 -6.34
CA ALA A 22 -18.31 -5.91 -6.38
C ALA A 22 -17.41 -5.92 -5.11
N GLY A 23 -18.00 -6.05 -3.93
CA GLY A 23 -17.26 -6.29 -2.69
C GLY A 23 -17.05 -7.79 -2.47
N LEU A 24 -15.81 -8.20 -2.16
CA LEU A 24 -15.52 -9.59 -1.84
C LEU A 24 -16.07 -9.89 -0.44
N THR A 25 -17.04 -10.80 -0.35
CA THR A 25 -17.52 -11.30 0.95
C THR A 25 -16.62 -12.47 1.33
N LEU A 26 -15.95 -12.36 2.47
CA LEU A 26 -15.16 -13.41 3.07
C LEU A 26 -15.87 -13.95 4.31
N TYR A 27 -15.76 -15.25 4.54
CA TYR A 27 -16.19 -15.90 5.76
C TYR A 27 -14.97 -16.46 6.48
N SER A 28 -14.94 -16.36 7.79
CA SER A 28 -13.83 -16.89 8.59
C SER A 28 -14.36 -17.80 9.69
N TYR A 29 -13.70 -18.91 9.95
CA TYR A 29 -14.01 -19.81 11.06
C TYR A 29 -12.73 -20.23 11.78
N ARG A 30 -12.88 -20.69 13.02
CA ARG A 30 -11.76 -21.19 13.82
C ARG A 30 -11.84 -22.72 13.87
N ASP A 31 -10.76 -23.39 13.53
CA ASP A 31 -10.67 -24.85 13.59
C ASP A 31 -10.39 -25.34 15.03
N ASP A 32 -10.39 -26.67 15.21
CA ASP A 32 -10.14 -27.32 16.51
C ASP A 32 -8.71 -27.09 17.03
N LEU A 33 -7.79 -26.71 16.15
CA LEU A 33 -6.40 -26.35 16.47
C LEU A 33 -6.25 -24.85 16.80
N GLY A 34 -7.35 -24.09 16.76
CA GLY A 34 -7.39 -22.67 17.08
C GLY A 34 -6.94 -21.74 15.94
N GLN A 35 -6.73 -22.25 14.72
CA GLN A 35 -6.35 -21.51 13.53
C GLN A 35 -7.56 -20.84 12.88
N ILE A 36 -7.38 -19.62 12.34
CA ILE A 36 -8.44 -18.87 11.66
C ILE A 36 -8.33 -19.13 10.15
N ILE A 37 -9.34 -19.78 9.59
CA ILE A 37 -9.42 -20.12 8.17
C ILE A 37 -10.41 -19.16 7.51
N VAL A 38 -10.00 -18.52 6.41
CA VAL A 38 -10.82 -17.56 5.66
C VAL A 38 -11.15 -18.14 4.29
N VAL A 39 -12.44 -18.15 3.95
CA VAL A 39 -12.99 -18.69 2.69
C VAL A 39 -13.90 -17.67 2.01
N ASP A 40 -14.06 -17.81 0.71
CA ASP A 40 -14.86 -16.94 -0.17
C ASP A 40 -16.36 -17.24 -0.16
N SER A 41 -16.78 -18.39 0.39
CA SER A 41 -18.19 -18.75 0.50
C SER A 41 -18.51 -19.55 1.77
N LEU A 42 -19.74 -19.41 2.28
CA LEU A 42 -20.22 -20.14 3.46
C LEU A 42 -20.27 -21.65 3.20
N GLU A 43 -20.53 -22.07 1.96
CA GLU A 43 -20.64 -23.47 1.55
C GLU A 43 -19.30 -24.23 1.70
N ARG A 44 -18.18 -23.51 1.57
CA ARG A 44 -16.82 -24.05 1.75
C ARG A 44 -16.42 -24.25 3.21
N ILE A 45 -17.22 -23.76 4.17
CA ILE A 45 -17.00 -24.01 5.59
C ILE A 45 -17.58 -25.40 5.94
N PRO A 46 -16.82 -26.27 6.62
CA PRO A 46 -17.34 -27.53 7.14
C PRO A 46 -18.56 -27.30 8.03
N GLU A 47 -19.58 -28.15 7.94
CA GLU A 47 -20.89 -27.93 8.58
C GLU A 47 -20.78 -27.63 10.09
N GLN A 48 -19.88 -28.32 10.79
CA GLN A 48 -19.61 -28.15 12.22
C GLN A 48 -19.12 -26.74 12.62
N TYR A 49 -18.65 -25.91 11.69
CA TYR A 49 -18.13 -24.56 11.95
C TYR A 49 -18.97 -23.44 11.32
N ARG A 50 -20.02 -23.76 10.56
CA ARG A 50 -20.82 -22.76 9.84
C ARG A 50 -21.52 -21.79 10.79
N ASP A 51 -22.02 -22.28 11.92
CA ASP A 51 -22.73 -21.45 12.91
C ASP A 51 -21.81 -20.45 13.64
N ASN A 52 -20.51 -20.74 13.68
CA ASN A 52 -19.50 -19.88 14.30
C ASN A 52 -18.74 -19.01 13.28
N ALA A 53 -19.12 -19.07 12.01
CA ALA A 53 -18.44 -18.36 10.94
C ALA A 53 -18.72 -16.85 11.00
N LYS A 54 -17.65 -16.04 11.02
CA LYS A 54 -17.74 -14.58 10.97
C LYS A 54 -17.68 -14.11 9.52
N ARG A 55 -18.71 -13.37 9.11
CA ARG A 55 -18.78 -12.71 7.80
C ARG A 55 -18.03 -11.38 7.85
N SER A 56 -17.11 -11.17 6.91
CA SER A 56 -16.39 -9.92 6.73
C SER A 56 -16.56 -9.46 5.28
N PHE A 57 -16.94 -8.20 5.12
CA PHE A 57 -17.16 -7.60 3.81
C PHE A 57 -15.99 -6.68 3.50
N ILE A 58 -15.32 -6.91 2.38
CA ILE A 58 -14.32 -5.97 1.85
C ILE A 58 -15.03 -5.09 0.83
N PRO A 59 -15.27 -3.79 1.12
CA PRO A 59 -15.86 -2.90 0.14
C PRO A 59 -14.91 -2.74 -1.06
N ALA A 60 -15.43 -2.86 -2.28
CA ALA A 60 -14.71 -2.38 -3.44
C ALA A 60 -14.42 -0.88 -3.28
N PHE A 61 -13.17 -0.51 -3.55
CA PHE A 61 -12.62 0.83 -3.43
C PHE A 61 -13.62 1.93 -3.82
N ARG A 62 -14.06 2.70 -2.82
CA ARG A 62 -14.60 4.05 -3.03
C ARG A 62 -13.54 5.01 -2.55
N SER A 63 -13.00 5.80 -3.48
CA SER A 63 -12.19 6.98 -3.21
C SER A 63 -12.99 7.87 -2.26
N ALA A 64 -12.55 7.97 -1.00
CA ALA A 64 -13.19 8.87 -0.05
C ALA A 64 -12.96 10.32 -0.50
N PRO A 65 -13.97 11.22 -0.45
CA PRO A 65 -13.76 12.63 -0.73
C PRO A 65 -13.00 13.27 0.45
N PRO A 66 -12.14 14.27 0.20
CA PRO A 66 -11.34 14.89 1.25
C PRO A 66 -12.22 15.73 2.21
N PRO A 67 -11.90 15.78 3.52
CA PRO A 67 -12.64 16.59 4.48
C PRO A 67 -12.40 18.08 4.23
N LYS A 68 -13.50 18.84 4.11
CA LYS A 68 -13.51 20.31 4.17
C LYS A 68 -13.68 20.74 5.62
N ASN A 69 -12.65 21.35 6.21
CA ASN A 69 -12.75 22.59 6.99
C ASN A 69 -11.36 22.99 7.54
N PRO A 70 -11.02 24.30 7.56
CA PRO A 70 -9.79 24.81 8.15
C PRO A 70 -9.96 25.11 9.64
N ALA A 71 -8.93 24.86 10.43
CA ALA A 71 -8.81 25.30 11.83
C ALA A 71 -7.36 25.76 12.09
N PRO A 72 -7.10 26.56 13.14
CA PRO A 72 -7.18 28.02 13.14
C PRO A 72 -5.78 28.66 13.17
N ALA A 73 -5.73 29.95 12.82
CA ALA A 73 -4.54 30.78 12.97
C ALA A 73 -4.16 30.94 14.46
N PHE A 74 -2.88 30.77 14.77
CA PHE A 74 -2.32 31.10 16.08
C PHE A 74 -1.74 32.52 16.05
N GLU A 75 -2.27 33.38 16.92
CA GLU A 75 -1.75 34.71 17.26
C GLU A 75 -0.72 34.63 18.40
N ALA A 76 0.41 35.33 18.15
CA ALA A 76 1.21 36.22 19.02
C ALA A 76 1.63 35.84 20.45
N VAL A 77 2.92 36.06 20.78
CA VAL A 77 3.41 36.87 21.94
C VAL A 77 4.87 37.36 21.68
N PRO A 78 5.47 38.32 22.43
CA PRO A 78 5.82 39.65 21.94
C PRO A 78 7.33 39.97 21.86
N GLU A 79 7.68 41.00 21.09
CA GLU A 79 9.01 41.59 20.99
C GLU A 79 9.42 42.33 22.28
N ASN A 80 10.61 42.03 22.77
CA ASN A 80 11.20 42.71 23.92
C ASN A 80 12.05 43.89 23.43
N ASN A 81 11.64 45.10 23.80
CA ASN A 81 12.35 46.35 23.57
C ASN A 81 13.70 46.39 24.32
N ILE A 82 14.81 46.64 23.61
CA ILE A 82 15.94 47.39 24.17
C ILE A 82 16.34 48.47 23.18
N SER A 83 16.06 49.70 23.58
CA SER A 83 16.47 50.95 22.93
C SER A 83 17.90 51.30 23.37
N VAL A 84 18.81 51.47 22.41
CA VAL A 84 20.01 52.32 22.56
C VAL A 84 20.20 53.07 21.25
N SER A 85 20.29 54.39 21.34
CA SER A 85 20.51 55.34 20.25
C SER A 85 21.63 56.30 20.69
N PRO A 86 22.17 57.17 19.83
CA PRO A 86 22.78 56.98 18.50
C PRO A 86 24.25 57.47 18.52
N HIS A 87 25.10 57.16 17.54
CA HIS A 87 26.08 58.12 16.96
C HIS A 87 26.91 57.54 15.79
N GLN A 88 26.97 58.36 14.74
CA GLN A 88 27.93 58.47 13.63
C GLN A 88 27.79 57.60 12.36
N PRO A 89 27.80 58.23 11.17
CA PRO A 89 27.72 57.56 9.88
C PRO A 89 29.12 57.15 9.41
N VAL A 90 29.28 55.89 9.05
CA VAL A 90 30.44 55.41 8.28
C VAL A 90 29.90 54.83 6.99
N GLU A 91 30.26 55.48 5.88
CA GLU A 91 30.07 54.97 4.52
C GLU A 91 30.84 53.66 4.30
N THR A 92 30.37 52.90 3.30
CA THR A 92 31.07 51.79 2.62
C THR A 92 31.36 50.51 3.42
N ASP A 93 30.44 49.55 3.33
CA ASP A 93 30.61 48.38 2.44
C ASP A 93 29.32 47.55 2.51
N SER A 94 28.66 47.33 1.38
CA SER A 94 27.50 46.45 1.34
C SER A 94 27.97 44.99 1.44
N PHE A 95 28.26 44.55 2.66
CA PHE A 95 28.48 43.15 2.97
C PHE A 95 27.13 42.44 2.77
N THR A 96 26.97 41.82 1.60
CA THR A 96 25.77 41.04 1.30
C THR A 96 25.91 39.74 2.08
N VAL A 97 25.38 39.71 3.30
CA VAL A 97 25.18 38.46 4.03
C VAL A 97 24.21 37.65 3.20
N SER A 98 24.73 36.70 2.42
CA SER A 98 23.90 35.69 1.78
C SER A 98 23.11 35.01 2.90
N ALA A 99 21.80 34.85 2.73
CA ALA A 99 20.96 34.17 3.70
C ALA A 99 21.62 32.81 4.05
N PRO A 100 21.54 32.37 5.32
CA PRO A 100 22.00 31.03 5.69
C PRO A 100 21.45 30.03 4.66
N PRO A 101 22.26 29.06 4.19
CA PRO A 101 21.74 28.02 3.32
C PRO A 101 20.46 27.48 3.94
N GLU A 102 19.38 27.34 3.16
CA GLU A 102 18.15 26.71 3.64
C GLU A 102 18.55 25.41 4.35
N GLU A 103 18.24 25.33 5.64
CA GLU A 103 18.49 24.15 6.44
C GLU A 103 17.62 23.04 5.85
N ILE A 104 18.26 22.15 5.09
CA ILE A 104 17.56 21.03 4.46
C ILE A 104 17.11 20.13 5.60
N GLU A 105 15.81 20.06 5.85
CA GLU A 105 15.24 19.13 6.82
C GLU A 105 15.73 17.71 6.50
N VAL A 106 16.59 17.16 7.37
CA VAL A 106 17.14 15.82 7.21
C VAL A 106 16.08 14.80 7.62
N GLU A 107 15.72 13.93 6.68
CA GLU A 107 14.70 12.92 6.92
C GLU A 107 15.24 11.80 7.82
N THR A 108 14.92 11.86 9.10
CA THR A 108 15.37 10.85 10.10
C THR A 108 14.84 9.44 9.80
N GLY A 109 13.73 9.33 9.05
CA GLY A 109 13.15 8.06 8.61
C GLY A 109 13.81 7.42 7.37
N LEU A 110 14.80 8.07 6.73
CA LEU A 110 15.36 7.60 5.45
C LEU A 110 16.04 6.22 5.57
N ALA A 111 16.73 5.94 6.68
CA ALA A 111 17.39 4.67 6.90
C ALA A 111 16.39 3.51 7.02
N SER A 112 15.30 3.70 7.77
CA SER A 112 14.25 2.68 7.89
C SER A 112 13.46 2.52 6.58
N ALA A 113 13.31 3.60 5.81
CA ALA A 113 12.72 3.53 4.48
C ALA A 113 13.57 2.77 3.47
N THR A 114 14.90 2.89 3.54
CA THR A 114 15.83 2.10 2.72
C THR A 114 15.65 0.61 2.99
N LEU A 115 15.64 0.21 4.27
CA LEU A 115 15.40 -1.18 4.68
C LEU A 115 14.03 -1.68 4.19
N THR A 116 12.99 -0.85 4.33
CA THR A 116 11.64 -1.16 3.84
C THR A 116 11.65 -1.42 2.33
N MET A 117 12.34 -0.56 1.56
CA MET A 117 12.44 -0.69 0.11
C MET A 117 13.10 -2.01 -0.30
N GLU A 118 14.16 -2.41 0.40
CA GLU A 118 14.83 -3.71 0.20
C GLU A 118 13.90 -4.89 0.51
N GLN A 119 13.15 -4.82 1.61
CA GLN A 119 12.19 -5.86 1.97
C GLN A 119 11.07 -5.98 0.92
N LEU A 120 10.53 -4.85 0.43
CA LEU A 120 9.52 -4.84 -0.63
C LEU A 120 10.04 -5.48 -1.93
N ARG A 121 11.27 -5.16 -2.33
CA ARG A 121 11.95 -5.82 -3.47
C ARG A 121 12.04 -7.32 -3.25
N LEU A 122 12.49 -7.74 -2.07
CA LEU A 122 12.69 -9.15 -1.75
C LEU A 122 11.37 -9.93 -1.79
N ILE A 123 10.30 -9.37 -1.21
CA ILE A 123 8.97 -9.99 -1.22
C ILE A 123 8.45 -10.15 -2.66
N HIS A 124 8.58 -9.11 -3.49
CA HIS A 124 8.21 -9.16 -4.90
C HIS A 124 8.99 -10.25 -5.65
N LEU A 125 10.32 -10.25 -5.51
CA LEU A 125 11.20 -11.19 -6.18
C LEU A 125 10.92 -12.65 -5.76
N ASN A 126 10.61 -12.88 -4.49
CA ASN A 126 10.26 -14.21 -4.02
C ASN A 126 8.91 -14.68 -4.59
N ASN A 127 7.91 -13.80 -4.70
CA ASN A 127 6.65 -14.13 -5.37
C ASN A 127 6.88 -14.49 -6.85
N GLU A 128 7.75 -13.77 -7.56
CA GLU A 128 8.14 -14.10 -8.93
C GLU A 128 8.86 -15.46 -9.01
N ARG A 129 9.82 -15.71 -8.12
CA ARG A 129 10.56 -16.98 -8.05
C ARG A 129 9.66 -18.17 -7.78
N ILE A 130 8.70 -18.04 -6.86
CA ILE A 130 7.72 -19.09 -6.58
C ILE A 130 6.92 -19.40 -7.85
N TYR A 131 6.42 -18.37 -8.54
CA TYR A 131 5.67 -18.54 -9.78
C TYR A 131 6.49 -19.23 -10.87
N LEU A 132 7.71 -18.75 -11.14
CA LEU A 132 8.58 -19.33 -12.17
C LEU A 132 8.97 -20.77 -11.83
N ALA A 133 9.35 -21.04 -10.57
CA ALA A 133 9.71 -22.38 -10.13
C ALA A 133 8.53 -23.36 -10.31
N ALA A 134 7.32 -22.94 -9.92
CA ALA A 134 6.10 -23.72 -10.05
C ALA A 134 5.67 -23.93 -11.51
N ARG A 135 5.82 -22.91 -12.36
CA ARG A 135 5.54 -23.01 -13.79
C ARG A 135 6.50 -23.97 -14.50
N ASP A 136 7.79 -23.87 -14.20
CA ASP A 136 8.85 -24.58 -14.94
C ASP A 136 9.06 -26.02 -14.44
N ASN A 137 8.80 -26.29 -13.15
CA ASN A 137 9.08 -27.58 -12.52
C ASN A 137 7.83 -28.29 -11.97
N GLY A 138 6.66 -27.64 -12.03
CA GLY A 138 5.42 -28.12 -11.42
C GLY A 138 5.31 -27.81 -9.93
N LEU A 139 4.08 -27.88 -9.40
CA LEU A 139 3.75 -27.47 -8.01
C LEU A 139 4.46 -28.28 -6.92
N GLN A 140 4.89 -29.50 -7.23
CA GLN A 140 5.53 -30.42 -6.28
C GLN A 140 7.04 -30.16 -6.13
N PHE A 141 7.59 -29.17 -6.83
CA PHE A 141 9.02 -28.87 -6.75
C PHE A 141 9.41 -28.47 -5.32
N PRO A 142 10.35 -29.17 -4.65
CA PRO A 142 10.59 -29.02 -3.21
C PRO A 142 10.92 -27.59 -2.74
N ALA A 143 11.57 -26.80 -3.60
CA ALA A 143 11.94 -25.42 -3.24
C ALA A 143 10.73 -24.48 -3.12
N ILE A 144 9.59 -24.79 -3.77
CA ILE A 144 8.40 -23.94 -3.77
C ILE A 144 7.86 -23.76 -2.36
N GLY A 145 7.71 -24.86 -1.61
CA GLY A 145 7.17 -24.82 -0.24
C GLY A 145 8.06 -23.98 0.69
N HIS A 146 9.37 -24.20 0.64
CA HIS A 146 10.32 -23.43 1.45
C HIS A 146 10.31 -21.93 1.08
N LEU A 147 10.35 -21.61 -0.22
CA LEU A 147 10.31 -20.22 -0.70
C LEU A 147 9.00 -19.53 -0.31
N HIS A 148 7.87 -20.23 -0.44
CA HIS A 148 6.55 -19.71 -0.06
C HIS A 148 6.47 -19.41 1.42
N LEU A 149 6.86 -20.34 2.29
CA LEU A 149 6.88 -20.14 3.74
C LEU A 149 7.83 -19.01 4.16
N SER A 150 9.04 -18.98 3.60
CA SER A 150 10.02 -17.92 3.89
C SER A 150 9.48 -16.54 3.47
N ASN A 151 8.80 -16.46 2.34
CA ASN A 151 8.20 -15.20 1.90
C ASN A 151 6.99 -14.80 2.75
N GLY A 152 6.19 -15.78 3.18
CA GLY A 152 5.10 -15.55 4.13
C GLY A 152 5.60 -14.96 5.44
N GLN A 153 6.72 -15.48 5.96
CA GLN A 153 7.37 -14.93 7.15
C GLN A 153 7.85 -13.49 6.94
N LEU A 154 8.50 -13.19 5.81
CA LEU A 154 8.89 -11.81 5.46
C LEU A 154 7.69 -10.85 5.42
N ILE A 155 6.53 -11.31 4.93
CA ILE A 155 5.31 -10.51 4.92
C ILE A 155 4.77 -10.27 6.33
N VAL A 156 4.84 -11.28 7.21
CA VAL A 156 4.39 -11.16 8.61
C VAL A 156 5.30 -10.22 9.41
N ASP A 157 6.61 -10.33 9.22
CA ASP A 157 7.60 -9.53 9.94
C ASP A 157 7.80 -8.13 9.35
N PHE A 158 7.15 -7.85 8.22
CA PHE A 158 7.27 -6.57 7.54
C PHE A 158 6.83 -5.42 8.43
N ALA A 159 7.74 -4.48 8.66
CA ALA A 159 7.49 -3.27 9.43
C ALA A 159 7.51 -2.06 8.50
N MET A 160 6.52 -1.20 8.65
CA MET A 160 6.55 0.11 7.99
C MET A 160 7.70 0.95 8.54
N PRO A 161 8.29 1.82 7.70
CA PRO A 161 9.36 2.69 8.15
C PRO A 161 8.84 3.69 9.18
N THR A 162 9.77 4.26 9.93
CA THR A 162 9.51 5.35 10.88
C THR A 162 8.82 6.50 10.16
N GLU A 163 7.95 7.24 10.86
CA GLU A 163 7.26 8.38 10.27
C GLU A 163 8.26 9.37 9.66
N MET A 164 7.97 9.78 8.42
CA MET A 164 8.73 10.76 7.69
C MET A 164 8.07 12.14 7.81
N THR A 165 8.86 13.21 7.87
CA THR A 165 8.34 14.57 8.06
C THR A 165 8.15 15.31 6.74
N THR A 166 8.91 14.96 5.71
CA THR A 166 8.82 15.63 4.40
C THR A 166 7.57 15.21 3.63
N ALA A 167 7.04 16.11 2.79
CA ALA A 167 5.92 15.80 1.90
C ALA A 167 6.26 14.64 0.93
N ALA A 168 7.51 14.58 0.46
CA ALA A 168 7.99 13.48 -0.38
C ALA A 168 8.05 12.15 0.39
N GLY A 169 8.58 12.16 1.62
CA GLY A 169 8.67 10.97 2.47
C GLY A 169 7.30 10.42 2.86
N THR A 170 6.37 11.28 3.28
CA THR A 170 5.00 10.88 3.61
C THR A 170 4.23 10.32 2.41
N ALA A 171 4.40 10.91 1.22
CA ALA A 171 3.82 10.38 -0.01
C ALA A 171 4.40 9.00 -0.35
N TRP A 172 5.73 8.86 -0.31
CA TRP A 172 6.40 7.59 -0.53
C TRP A 172 5.95 6.51 0.47
N GLN A 173 5.83 6.84 1.76
CA GLN A 173 5.40 5.90 2.79
C GLN A 173 3.97 5.38 2.55
N LYS A 174 3.08 6.24 2.05
CA LYS A 174 1.73 5.84 1.63
C LYS A 174 1.78 4.89 0.43
N ASP A 175 2.60 5.18 -0.56
CA ASP A 175 2.73 4.34 -1.75
C ASP A 175 3.40 3.00 -1.44
N ALA A 176 4.41 2.99 -0.57
CA ALA A 176 5.04 1.79 -0.03
C ALA A 176 4.02 0.89 0.69
N ARG A 177 3.09 1.49 1.46
CA ARG A 177 1.98 0.77 2.09
C ARG A 177 1.03 0.14 1.07
N ASN A 178 0.60 0.91 0.08
CA ASN A 178 -0.26 0.39 -0.97
C ASN A 178 0.43 -0.72 -1.77
N PHE A 179 1.74 -0.63 -1.99
CA PHE A 179 2.51 -1.65 -2.67
C PHE A 179 2.67 -2.91 -1.82
N TYR A 180 2.97 -2.77 -0.54
CA TYR A 180 2.99 -3.89 0.42
C TYR A 180 1.66 -4.66 0.42
N ASP A 181 0.53 -3.97 0.48
CA ASP A 181 -0.80 -4.60 0.47
C ASP A 181 -1.03 -5.39 -0.83
N GLN A 182 -0.53 -4.90 -1.96
CA GLN A 182 -0.57 -5.62 -3.23
C GLN A 182 0.32 -6.86 -3.23
N LEU A 183 1.53 -6.77 -2.69
CA LEU A 183 2.43 -7.92 -2.56
C LEU A 183 1.83 -9.00 -1.64
N ARG A 184 1.20 -8.59 -0.53
CA ARG A 184 0.48 -9.49 0.37
C ARG A 184 -0.70 -10.17 -0.33
N SER A 185 -1.50 -9.43 -1.08
CA SER A 185 -2.60 -9.98 -1.88
C SER A 185 -2.11 -10.96 -2.95
N MET A 186 -1.00 -10.64 -3.62
CA MET A 186 -0.36 -11.55 -4.57
C MET A 186 0.14 -12.83 -3.90
N HIS A 187 0.74 -12.73 -2.71
CA HIS A 187 1.15 -13.89 -1.94
C HIS A 187 -0.04 -14.79 -1.57
N ILE A 188 -1.17 -14.21 -1.15
CA ILE A 188 -2.41 -14.96 -0.89
C ILE A 188 -2.92 -15.65 -2.17
N SER A 189 -2.83 -14.98 -3.32
CA SER A 189 -3.22 -15.55 -4.61
C SER A 189 -2.33 -16.74 -4.99
N ILE A 190 -1.03 -16.65 -4.74
CA ILE A 190 -0.08 -17.76 -4.89
C ILE A 190 -0.44 -18.90 -3.92
N THR A 191 -0.73 -18.62 -2.65
CA THR A 191 -1.18 -19.65 -1.68
C THR A 191 -2.42 -20.39 -2.19
N SER A 192 -3.42 -19.64 -2.67
CA SER A 192 -4.64 -20.20 -3.23
C SER A 192 -4.32 -21.08 -4.44
N TRP A 193 -3.48 -20.61 -5.35
CA TRP A 193 -3.04 -21.38 -6.50
C TRP A 193 -2.31 -22.68 -6.10
N LEU A 194 -1.33 -22.61 -5.19
CA LEU A 194 -0.59 -23.79 -4.74
C LEU A 194 -1.51 -24.84 -4.10
N SER A 195 -2.57 -24.41 -3.42
CA SER A 195 -3.54 -25.32 -2.78
C SER A 195 -4.60 -25.90 -3.74
N THR A 196 -5.02 -25.14 -4.75
CA THR A 196 -6.15 -25.51 -5.63
C THR A 196 -5.71 -25.99 -7.01
N ASN A 197 -4.46 -25.71 -7.40
CA ASN A 197 -3.96 -25.89 -8.76
C ASN A 197 -4.86 -25.21 -9.83
N SER A 198 -5.49 -24.08 -9.49
CA SER A 198 -6.40 -23.37 -10.40
C SER A 198 -5.67 -22.83 -11.64
N PRO A 199 -6.10 -23.21 -12.86
CA PRO A 199 -5.50 -22.72 -14.10
C PRO A 199 -5.77 -21.22 -14.34
N GLU A 200 -6.89 -20.69 -13.82
CA GLU A 200 -7.22 -19.27 -13.93
C GLU A 200 -6.21 -18.41 -13.16
N LEU A 201 -5.84 -18.83 -11.94
CA LEU A 201 -4.84 -18.14 -11.15
C LEU A 201 -3.47 -18.16 -11.83
N VAL A 202 -3.05 -19.32 -12.38
CA VAL A 202 -1.81 -19.42 -13.17
C VAL A 202 -1.78 -18.45 -14.33
N ALA A 203 -2.90 -18.36 -15.07
CA ALA A 203 -3.01 -17.48 -16.23
C ALA A 203 -2.96 -15.99 -15.86
N ALA A 204 -3.44 -15.62 -14.67
CA ALA A 204 -3.41 -14.24 -14.18
C ALA A 204 -2.03 -13.81 -13.62
N MET A 205 -1.22 -14.75 -13.12
CA MET A 205 0.05 -14.45 -12.45
C MET A 205 1.04 -13.59 -13.27
N PRO A 206 1.29 -13.82 -14.58
CA PRO A 206 2.18 -12.98 -15.36
C PRO A 206 1.81 -11.50 -15.37
N MET A 207 0.50 -11.21 -15.47
CA MET A 207 0.00 -9.85 -15.45
C MET A 207 0.22 -9.21 -14.07
N LEU A 208 -0.09 -9.94 -13.00
CA LEU A 208 0.11 -9.47 -11.62
C LEU A 208 1.57 -9.17 -11.32
N LEU A 209 2.48 -10.07 -11.74
CA LEU A 209 3.92 -9.89 -11.58
C LEU A 209 4.45 -8.70 -12.38
N THR A 210 4.02 -8.55 -13.64
CA THR A 210 4.42 -7.42 -14.49
C THR A 210 3.95 -6.10 -13.90
N ARG A 211 2.70 -6.05 -13.41
CA ARG A 211 2.16 -4.86 -12.74
C ARG A 211 2.93 -4.55 -11.45
N ALA A 212 3.20 -5.54 -10.62
CA ALA A 212 3.97 -5.35 -9.38
C ALA A 212 5.38 -4.84 -9.67
N LYS A 213 6.02 -5.34 -10.73
CA LYS A 213 7.33 -4.86 -11.18
C LYS A 213 7.30 -3.39 -11.63
N SER A 214 6.26 -2.98 -12.35
CA SER A 214 6.07 -1.57 -12.73
C SER A 214 5.91 -0.68 -11.50
N LEU A 215 5.04 -1.06 -10.57
CA LEU A 215 4.79 -0.30 -9.35
C LEU A 215 6.03 -0.23 -8.44
N LEU A 216 6.84 -1.29 -8.42
CA LEU A 216 8.12 -1.29 -7.74
C LEU A 216 9.07 -0.25 -8.34
N ALA A 217 9.18 -0.19 -9.67
CA ALA A 217 10.00 0.81 -10.35
C ALA A 217 9.51 2.25 -10.10
N ASP A 218 8.20 2.47 -10.10
CA ASP A 218 7.60 3.76 -9.76
C ASP A 218 7.94 4.14 -8.31
N LEU A 219 7.80 3.20 -7.37
CA LEU A 219 8.10 3.41 -5.96
C LEU A 219 9.58 3.73 -5.73
N GLU A 220 10.50 3.06 -6.45
CA GLU A 220 11.94 3.35 -6.42
C GLU A 220 12.27 4.74 -6.96
N THR A 221 11.56 5.16 -8.01
CA THR A 221 11.71 6.50 -8.57
C THR A 221 11.29 7.56 -7.54
N VAL A 222 10.14 7.36 -6.89
CA VAL A 222 9.67 8.27 -5.83
C VAL A 222 10.62 8.25 -4.62
N PHE A 223 11.15 7.08 -4.25
CA PHE A 223 12.13 6.95 -3.16
C PHE A 223 13.38 7.79 -3.42
N SER A 224 13.89 7.79 -4.65
CA SER A 224 15.09 8.56 -5.03
C SER A 224 14.89 10.09 -4.96
N ALA A 225 13.64 10.55 -4.91
CA ALA A 225 13.29 11.96 -4.80
C ALA A 225 13.17 12.45 -3.34
N ILE A 226 13.31 11.56 -2.34
CA ILE A 226 13.29 11.94 -0.92
C ILE A 226 14.57 12.73 -0.60
N PRO A 227 14.48 13.93 0.01
CA PRO A 227 15.65 14.71 0.40
C PRO A 227 16.55 13.92 1.36
N THR A 228 17.83 13.72 1.00
CA THR A 228 18.76 12.90 1.80
C THR A 228 19.67 13.71 2.73
N GLY A 229 19.54 15.04 2.76
CA GLY A 229 20.54 15.92 3.37
C GLY A 229 21.87 15.88 2.60
N LYS A 230 22.66 16.96 2.67
CA LYS A 230 24.04 16.98 2.16
C LYS A 230 25.03 16.73 3.28
#